data_AF-A0A9X8YNF3-F1
#
_entry.id   AF-A0A9X8YNF3-F1
#
_cell.length_a   1.000
_cell.length_b   1.000
_cell.length_c   1.000
_cell.angle_alpha   90.00
_cell.angle_beta   90.00
_cell.angle_gamma   90.00
#
_symmetry.space_group_name_H-M   'P 1'
#
loop_
_entity.id
_entity.type
_entity.pdbx_description
1 polymer ?
#
loop_
_entity_poly.entity_id
_entity_poly.type
_entity_poly.pdbx_seq_one_letter_code
_entity_poly.pdbx_strand_id
1 'polypeptide(L)'
;VIVNLVQPGAGMNVDPGTLDAKAVAVYAEQAQQQGIIPFLLDIIPGSVIGAFASGNILQVLLFAVLFGFALHRLGDKGQLIYNVIDSFSRVIFGIINMIMRLAPLGAFGAMAFTIGKYGVGTLVQLGQLIVCFYITCILFVVVVLGSIARANGFSIFKFVNYIKEELLIVLGTSSSESALPRMLDKM
;
A
#
# COMPACT_ATOMS: atom_id res chain seq x y z
N VAL A 1 16.70 4.81 1.75
CA VAL A 1 18.11 4.72 2.19
C VAL A 1 18.76 3.42 1.75
N ILE A 2 18.26 2.25 2.18
CA ILE A 2 18.89 0.97 1.84
C ILE A 2 18.78 0.65 0.34
N VAL A 3 17.65 0.98 -0.31
CA VAL A 3 17.50 0.90 -1.78
C VAL A 3 18.51 1.81 -2.52
N ASN A 4 18.83 2.98 -1.99
CA ASN A 4 19.81 3.90 -2.62
C ASN A 4 21.25 3.42 -2.45
N LEU A 5 21.54 2.64 -1.40
CA LEU A 5 22.85 2.05 -1.13
C LEU A 5 23.06 0.74 -1.89
N VAL A 6 22.04 -0.13 -1.92
CA VAL A 6 22.09 -1.47 -2.52
C VAL A 6 21.83 -1.43 -4.03
N GLN A 7 21.17 -0.36 -4.51
CA GLN A 7 20.79 -0.15 -5.92
C GLN A 7 20.26 -1.42 -6.60
N PRO A 8 19.21 -2.07 -6.05
CA PRO A 8 18.60 -3.24 -6.69
C PRO A 8 18.06 -2.81 -8.07
N GLY A 9 18.74 -3.24 -9.13
CA GLY A 9 18.51 -2.75 -10.50
C GLY A 9 19.80 -2.44 -11.27
N ALA A 10 20.93 -2.23 -10.59
CA ALA A 10 22.24 -2.11 -11.22
C ALA A 10 22.60 -3.46 -11.89
N GLY A 11 22.49 -3.53 -13.22
CA GLY A 11 22.68 -4.74 -14.02
C GLY A 11 21.41 -5.29 -14.68
N MET A 12 20.25 -4.65 -14.50
CA MET A 12 19.18 -4.84 -15.49
C MET A 12 19.76 -4.32 -16.80
N ASN A 13 19.68 -5.11 -17.86
CA ASN A 13 20.16 -4.76 -19.20
C ASN A 13 19.26 -3.69 -19.86
N VAL A 14 18.86 -2.69 -19.08
CA VAL A 14 18.03 -1.54 -19.43
C VAL A 14 19.00 -0.44 -19.82
N ASP A 15 19.17 -0.23 -21.12
CA ASP A 15 20.01 0.83 -21.65
C ASP A 15 19.33 2.19 -21.39
N PRO A 16 19.87 3.05 -20.52
CA PRO A 16 19.32 4.38 -20.22
C PRO A 16 19.15 5.25 -21.47
N GLY A 17 19.93 5.01 -22.53
CA GLY A 17 19.85 5.72 -23.81
C GLY A 17 18.68 5.31 -24.68
N THR A 18 17.98 4.22 -24.35
CA THR A 18 16.73 3.78 -25.03
C THR A 18 15.46 4.24 -24.30
N LEU A 19 15.60 4.88 -23.13
CA LEU A 19 14.48 5.52 -22.45
C LEU A 19 14.15 6.87 -23.10
N ASP A 20 12.88 7.05 -23.45
CA ASP A 20 12.40 8.29 -24.04
C ASP A 20 12.50 9.45 -23.03
N ALA A 21 13.47 10.34 -23.23
CA ALA A 21 13.65 11.53 -22.40
C ALA A 21 12.40 12.42 -22.34
N LYS A 22 11.50 12.36 -23.35
CA LYS A 22 10.21 13.04 -23.29
C LYS A 22 9.26 12.41 -22.28
N ALA A 23 9.30 11.09 -22.09
CA ALA A 23 8.51 10.42 -21.07
C ALA A 23 8.95 10.81 -19.66
N VAL A 24 10.25 11.06 -19.45
CA VAL A 24 10.81 11.51 -18.16
C VAL A 24 10.51 13.00 -17.89
N ALA A 25 10.50 13.83 -18.93
CA ALA A 25 10.21 15.26 -18.81
C ALA A 25 8.81 15.54 -18.23
N VAL A 26 7.80 14.73 -18.60
CA VAL A 26 6.43 14.85 -18.06
C VAL A 26 6.40 14.62 -16.54
N TYR A 27 7.17 13.65 -16.04
CA TYR A 27 7.26 13.40 -14.59
C TYR A 27 8.04 14.52 -13.85
N ALA A 28 9.03 15.12 -14.51
CA ALA A 28 9.79 16.25 -13.95
C ALA A 28 8.93 17.53 -13.85
N GLU A 29 8.08 17.80 -14.84
CA GLU A 29 7.12 18.90 -14.79
C GLU A 29 6.02 18.67 -13.75
N GLN A 30 5.51 17.43 -13.62
CA GLN A 30 4.55 17.07 -12.57
C GLN A 30 5.16 17.19 -11.16
N ALA A 31 6.45 16.89 -10.99
CA ALA A 31 7.14 17.05 -9.72
C ALA A 31 7.26 18.52 -9.28
N GLN A 32 7.37 19.47 -10.22
CA GLN A 32 7.40 20.90 -9.89
C GLN A 32 6.06 21.44 -9.36
N GLN A 33 4.93 20.78 -9.65
CA GLN A 33 3.61 21.18 -9.15
C GLN A 33 3.31 20.66 -7.73
N GLN A 34 4.21 19.86 -7.12
CA GLN A 34 4.05 19.32 -5.77
C GLN A 34 4.54 20.29 -4.68
N GLY A 35 3.87 21.43 -4.56
CA GLY A 35 3.99 22.31 -3.39
C GLY A 35 3.00 21.92 -2.28
N ILE A 36 3.25 22.34 -1.03
CA ILE A 36 2.34 22.09 0.11
C ILE A 36 0.96 22.74 -0.13
N ILE A 37 0.93 23.94 -0.71
CA ILE A 37 -0.31 24.67 -1.01
C ILE A 37 -1.14 23.97 -2.09
N PRO A 38 -0.61 23.65 -3.28
CA PRO A 38 -1.37 22.90 -4.28
C PRO A 38 -1.75 21.50 -3.81
N PHE A 39 -0.91 20.84 -2.99
CA PHE A 39 -1.28 19.57 -2.36
C PHE A 39 -2.50 19.70 -1.45
N LEU A 40 -2.55 20.69 -0.55
CA LEU A 40 -3.71 20.92 0.33
C LEU A 40 -4.98 21.28 -0.45
N LEU A 41 -4.87 22.08 -1.51
CA LEU A 41 -6.00 22.42 -2.36
C LEU A 41 -6.50 21.21 -3.16
N ASP A 42 -5.61 20.31 -3.58
CA ASP A 42 -5.98 19.08 -4.28
C ASP A 42 -6.71 18.07 -3.39
N ILE A 43 -6.60 18.17 -2.05
CA ILE A 43 -7.38 17.33 -1.13
C ILE A 43 -8.88 17.62 -1.26
N ILE A 44 -9.26 18.86 -1.57
CA ILE A 44 -10.66 19.27 -1.67
C ILE A 44 -11.17 18.91 -3.07
N PRO A 45 -12.07 17.92 -3.20
CA PRO A 45 -12.59 17.54 -4.50
C PRO A 45 -13.40 18.69 -5.10
N GLY A 46 -13.05 19.10 -6.33
CA GLY A 46 -13.90 20.02 -7.11
C GLY A 46 -15.26 19.41 -7.48
N SER A 47 -15.34 18.08 -7.52
CA SER A 47 -16.58 17.31 -7.69
C SER A 47 -16.41 15.91 -7.12
N VAL A 48 -17.45 15.41 -6.43
CA VAL A 48 -17.47 14.04 -5.89
C VAL A 48 -17.30 13.01 -7.01
N ILE A 49 -18.11 13.11 -8.07
CA ILE A 49 -18.05 12.19 -9.22
C ILE A 49 -16.71 12.32 -9.95
N GLY A 50 -16.16 13.53 -10.03
CA GLY A 50 -14.83 13.77 -10.60
C GLY A 50 -13.73 13.02 -9.85
N ALA A 51 -13.71 13.08 -8.52
CA ALA A 51 -12.72 12.39 -7.70
C ALA A 51 -12.74 10.87 -7.90
N PHE A 52 -13.94 10.27 -7.97
CA PHE A 52 -14.10 8.84 -8.24
C PHE A 52 -13.70 8.46 -9.68
N ALA A 53 -14.02 9.30 -10.68
CA ALA A 53 -13.68 9.04 -12.08
C ALA A 53 -12.18 9.21 -12.38
N SER A 54 -11.55 10.20 -11.76
CA SER A 54 -10.11 10.49 -11.89
C SER A 54 -9.24 9.56 -11.04
N GLY A 55 -9.82 8.81 -10.10
CA GLY A 55 -9.09 7.91 -9.20
C GLY A 55 -8.21 8.64 -8.19
N ASN A 56 -8.52 9.89 -7.83
CA ASN A 56 -7.76 10.62 -6.81
C ASN A 56 -8.13 10.06 -5.42
N ILE A 57 -7.28 9.17 -4.91
CA ILE A 57 -7.49 8.45 -3.65
C ILE A 57 -7.67 9.41 -2.47
N LEU A 58 -6.92 10.51 -2.43
CA LEU A 58 -6.93 11.44 -1.30
C LEU A 58 -8.23 12.24 -1.23
N GLN A 59 -8.72 12.71 -2.38
CA GLN A 59 -10.02 13.37 -2.52
C GLN A 59 -11.18 12.44 -2.15
N VAL A 60 -11.15 11.20 -2.65
CA VAL A 60 -12.16 10.17 -2.35
C VAL A 60 -12.16 9.86 -0.85
N LEU A 61 -10.98 9.76 -0.23
CA LEU A 61 -10.84 9.49 1.20
C LEU A 61 -11.42 10.62 2.05
N LEU A 62 -11.13 11.89 1.73
CA LEU A 62 -11.70 13.04 2.45
C LEU A 62 -13.24 12.99 2.40
N PHE A 63 -13.79 12.83 1.20
CA PHE A 63 -15.23 12.76 1.02
C PHE A 63 -15.85 11.57 1.79
N ALA A 64 -15.23 10.39 1.71
CA ALA A 64 -15.71 9.19 2.40
C ALA A 64 -15.75 9.37 3.93
N VAL A 65 -14.74 10.02 4.52
CA VAL A 65 -14.70 10.30 5.97
C VAL A 65 -15.80 11.28 6.36
N LEU A 66 -15.95 12.41 5.64
CA LEU A 66 -17.00 13.39 5.92
C LEU A 66 -18.41 12.79 5.75
N PHE A 67 -18.60 12.01 4.70
CA PHE A 67 -19.84 11.29 4.43
C PHE A 67 -20.14 10.28 5.55
N GLY A 68 -19.14 9.52 6.01
CA GLY A 68 -19.26 8.58 7.13
C GLY A 68 -19.66 9.27 8.44
N PHE A 69 -19.03 10.41 8.77
CA PHE A 69 -19.40 11.22 9.93
C PHE A 69 -20.84 11.76 9.84
N ALA A 70 -21.24 12.27 8.69
CA ALA A 70 -22.60 12.74 8.46
C ALA A 70 -23.61 11.60 8.61
N LEU A 71 -23.33 10.43 8.02
CA LEU A 71 -24.18 9.25 8.08
C LEU A 71 -24.31 8.72 9.52
N HIS A 72 -23.23 8.70 10.28
CA HIS A 72 -23.25 8.31 11.69
C HIS A 72 -24.12 9.27 12.52
N ARG A 73 -24.06 10.58 12.25
CA ARG A 73 -24.87 11.60 12.95
C ARG A 73 -26.37 11.49 12.63
N LEU A 74 -26.75 10.91 11.49
CA LEU A 74 -28.15 10.65 11.14
C LEU A 74 -28.79 9.53 11.99
N GLY A 75 -27.99 8.71 12.69
CA GLY A 75 -28.48 7.60 13.51
C GLY A 75 -29.27 6.59 12.71
N ASP A 76 -30.41 6.14 13.25
CA ASP A 76 -31.27 5.11 12.65
C ASP A 76 -31.75 5.46 11.24
N LYS A 77 -31.88 6.75 10.91
CA LYS A 77 -32.27 7.21 9.56
C LYS A 77 -31.19 6.94 8.51
N GLY A 78 -29.92 6.84 8.92
CA GLY A 78 -28.80 6.52 8.05
C GLY A 78 -28.61 5.03 7.79
N GLN A 79 -29.31 4.16 8.54
CA GLN A 79 -29.01 2.73 8.56
C GLN A 79 -29.28 2.02 7.23
N LEU A 80 -30.29 2.47 6.47
CA LEU A 80 -30.54 1.96 5.13
C LEU A 80 -29.34 2.21 4.20
N ILE A 81 -28.82 3.44 4.18
CA ILE A 81 -27.68 3.82 3.33
C ILE A 81 -26.42 3.08 3.78
N TYR A 82 -26.20 2.97 5.09
CA TYR A 82 -25.09 2.20 5.65
C TYR A 82 -25.12 0.74 5.18
N ASN A 83 -26.28 0.08 5.27
CA ASN A 83 -26.44 -1.32 4.86
C ASN A 83 -26.19 -1.51 3.35
N VAL A 84 -26.57 -0.55 2.52
CA VAL A 84 -26.28 -0.56 1.08
C VAL A 84 -24.77 -0.48 0.84
N ILE A 85 -24.07 0.42 1.54
CA ILE A 85 -22.62 0.59 1.42
C ILE A 85 -21.86 -0.66 1.91
N ASP A 86 -22.29 -1.25 3.03
CA ASP A 86 -21.72 -2.51 3.54
C ASP A 86 -21.90 -3.65 2.54
N SER A 87 -23.12 -3.78 1.99
CA SER A 87 -23.42 -4.80 0.99
C SER A 87 -22.57 -4.63 -0.26
N PHE A 88 -22.40 -3.38 -0.73
CA PHE A 88 -21.55 -3.08 -1.88
C PHE A 88 -20.07 -3.42 -1.60
N SER A 89 -19.58 -3.10 -0.40
CA SER A 89 -18.21 -3.45 0.03
C SER A 89 -17.98 -4.96 0.00
N ARG A 90 -18.95 -5.76 0.47
CA ARG A 90 -18.90 -7.23 0.39
C ARG A 90 -18.85 -7.74 -1.04
N VAL A 91 -19.59 -7.12 -1.97
CA VAL A 91 -19.53 -7.47 -3.39
C VAL A 91 -18.13 -7.19 -3.95
N ILE A 92 -17.55 -6.03 -3.65
CA ILE A 92 -16.18 -5.69 -4.06
C ILE A 92 -15.17 -6.69 -3.49
N PHE A 93 -15.27 -7.06 -2.21
CA PHE A 93 -14.43 -8.12 -1.63
C PHE A 93 -14.63 -9.48 -2.30
N GLY A 94 -15.85 -9.82 -2.70
CA GLY A 94 -16.15 -11.02 -3.50
C GLY A 94 -15.45 -11.00 -4.86
N ILE A 95 -15.46 -9.86 -5.55
CA ILE A 95 -14.74 -9.67 -6.82
C ILE A 95 -13.22 -9.81 -6.60
N ILE A 96 -12.68 -9.17 -5.57
CA ILE A 96 -11.25 -9.27 -5.22
C ILE A 96 -10.87 -10.73 -4.96
N ASN A 97 -11.69 -11.50 -4.24
CA ASN A 97 -11.44 -12.92 -3.99
C ASN A 97 -11.45 -13.75 -5.30
N MET A 98 -12.38 -13.45 -6.22
CA MET A 98 -12.40 -14.09 -7.54
C MET A 98 -11.13 -13.78 -8.34
N ILE A 99 -10.68 -12.52 -8.33
CA ILE A 99 -9.42 -12.09 -8.98
C ILE A 99 -8.22 -12.78 -8.33
N MET A 100 -8.19 -12.89 -7.00
CA MET A 100 -7.11 -13.56 -6.26
C MET A 100 -6.98 -15.05 -6.63
N ARG A 101 -8.07 -15.73 -7.00
CA ARG A 101 -7.99 -17.11 -7.54
C ARG A 101 -7.31 -17.18 -8.91
N LEU A 102 -7.43 -16.12 -9.70
CA LEU A 102 -6.81 -16.00 -11.02
C LEU A 102 -5.40 -15.39 -10.97
N ALA A 103 -5.06 -14.73 -9.85
CA ALA A 103 -3.75 -14.09 -9.63
C ALA A 103 -2.55 -15.04 -9.88
N PRO A 104 -2.57 -16.34 -9.55
CA PRO A 104 -1.46 -17.25 -9.86
C PRO A 104 -1.16 -17.34 -11.37
N LEU A 105 -2.20 -17.33 -12.22
CA LEU A 105 -2.04 -17.34 -13.67
C LEU A 105 -1.46 -16.01 -14.18
N GLY A 106 -1.94 -14.90 -13.63
CA GLY A 106 -1.40 -13.57 -13.93
C GLY A 106 0.05 -13.41 -13.52
N ALA A 107 0.40 -13.85 -12.31
CA ALA A 107 1.77 -13.84 -11.79
C ALA A 107 2.69 -14.76 -12.62
N PHE A 108 2.22 -15.95 -13.00
CA PHE A 108 2.95 -16.83 -13.90
C PHE A 108 3.21 -16.17 -15.26
N GLY A 109 2.20 -15.56 -15.87
CA GLY A 109 2.36 -14.84 -17.13
C GLY A 109 3.33 -13.65 -17.03
N ALA A 110 3.22 -12.87 -15.97
CA ALA A 110 4.12 -11.74 -15.71
C ALA A 110 5.58 -12.20 -15.50
N MET A 111 5.79 -13.26 -14.71
CA MET A 111 7.13 -13.84 -14.50
C MET A 111 7.69 -14.44 -15.80
N ALA A 112 6.88 -15.18 -16.57
CA ALA A 112 7.29 -15.75 -17.85
C ALA A 112 7.68 -14.66 -18.87
N PHE A 113 6.91 -13.56 -18.95
CA PHE A 113 7.24 -12.41 -19.80
C PHE A 113 8.54 -11.74 -19.38
N THR A 114 8.71 -11.47 -18.08
CA THR A 114 9.92 -10.83 -17.57
C THR A 114 11.16 -11.69 -17.81
N ILE A 115 11.08 -13.01 -17.56
CA ILE A 115 12.17 -13.96 -17.86
C ILE A 115 12.44 -14.05 -19.36
N GLY A 116 11.39 -14.10 -20.19
CA GLY A 116 11.51 -14.20 -21.64
C GLY A 116 12.12 -12.96 -22.29
N LYS A 117 11.76 -11.77 -21.81
CA LYS A 117 12.23 -10.49 -22.37
C LYS A 117 13.57 -10.02 -21.81
N TYR A 118 13.80 -10.21 -20.51
CA TYR A 118 14.96 -9.67 -19.81
C TYR A 118 15.91 -10.75 -19.24
N GLY A 119 15.60 -12.02 -19.46
CA GLY A 119 16.41 -13.16 -19.04
C GLY A 119 16.25 -13.52 -17.56
N VAL A 120 16.77 -14.70 -17.18
CA VAL A 120 16.73 -15.22 -15.81
C VAL A 120 17.49 -14.31 -14.82
N GLY A 121 18.44 -13.50 -15.29
CA GLY A 121 19.17 -12.53 -14.48
C GLY A 121 18.28 -11.50 -13.78
N THR A 122 17.11 -11.18 -14.33
CA THR A 122 16.16 -10.26 -13.67
C THR A 122 15.52 -10.80 -12.40
N LEU A 123 15.39 -12.13 -12.26
CA LEU A 123 14.89 -12.73 -11.03
C LEU A 123 15.82 -12.45 -9.85
N VAL A 124 17.13 -12.44 -10.09
CA VAL A 124 18.13 -12.12 -9.07
C VAL A 124 17.93 -10.69 -8.56
N GLN A 125 17.60 -9.76 -9.46
CA GLN A 125 17.44 -8.35 -9.10
C GLN A 125 16.10 -8.07 -8.40
N LEU A 126 15.02 -8.70 -8.86
CA LEU A 126 13.74 -8.70 -8.16
C LEU A 126 13.88 -9.33 -6.76
N GLY A 127 14.61 -10.43 -6.66
CA GLY A 127 14.95 -11.06 -5.38
C GLY A 127 15.74 -10.12 -4.46
N GLN A 128 16.76 -9.44 -4.99
CA GLN A 128 17.55 -8.47 -4.24
C GLN A 128 16.69 -7.28 -3.76
N LEU A 129 15.74 -6.81 -4.58
CA LEU A 129 14.77 -5.79 -4.18
C LEU A 129 13.92 -6.27 -3.01
N ILE A 130 13.38 -7.49 -3.08
CA ILE A 130 12.56 -8.09 -2.02
C ILE A 130 13.37 -8.23 -0.72
N VAL A 131 14.60 -8.72 -0.81
CA VAL A 131 15.51 -8.86 0.35
C VAL A 131 15.82 -7.48 0.95
N CYS A 132 16.12 -6.49 0.11
CA CYS A 132 16.37 -5.12 0.53
C CYS A 132 15.16 -4.51 1.26
N PHE A 133 13.95 -4.77 0.76
CA PHE A 133 12.71 -4.38 1.42
C PHE A 133 12.57 -5.02 2.81
N TYR A 134 12.74 -6.34 2.93
CA TYR A 134 12.65 -7.02 4.23
C TYR A 134 13.70 -6.53 5.23
N ILE A 135 14.95 -6.33 4.80
CA ILE A 135 16.01 -5.75 5.64
C ILE A 135 15.61 -4.35 6.12
N THR A 136 15.05 -3.53 5.23
CA THR A 136 14.57 -2.18 5.56
C THR A 136 13.46 -2.23 6.61
N CYS A 137 12.49 -3.12 6.45
CA CYS A 137 11.40 -3.31 7.42
C CYS A 137 11.95 -3.77 8.78
N ILE A 138 12.85 -4.74 8.82
CA ILE A 138 13.46 -5.23 10.07
C ILE A 138 14.25 -4.12 10.77
N LEU A 139 15.07 -3.37 10.03
CA LEU A 139 15.82 -2.25 10.60
C LEU A 139 14.89 -1.17 11.12
N PHE A 140 13.80 -0.86 10.41
CA PHE A 140 12.80 0.10 10.89
C PHE A 140 12.17 -0.36 12.22
N VAL A 141 11.76 -1.63 12.31
CA VAL A 141 11.16 -2.19 13.54
C VAL A 141 12.18 -2.21 14.69
N VAL A 142 13.41 -2.66 14.46
CA VAL A 142 14.40 -2.82 15.55
C VAL A 142 15.02 -1.49 15.96
N VAL A 143 15.32 -0.60 15.02
CA VAL A 143 16.03 0.66 15.30
C VAL A 143 15.05 1.78 15.63
N VAL A 144 14.06 2.03 14.77
CA VAL A 144 13.12 3.15 14.96
C VAL A 144 12.08 2.79 16.03
N LEU A 145 11.29 1.74 15.83
CA LEU A 145 10.30 1.34 16.84
C LEU A 145 10.99 0.85 18.13
N GLY A 146 12.15 0.19 18.03
CA GLY A 146 12.91 -0.23 19.20
C GLY A 146 13.50 0.90 20.03
N SER A 147 13.99 1.98 19.41
CA SER A 147 14.44 3.16 20.15
C SER A 147 13.27 3.88 20.86
N ILE A 148 12.13 4.01 20.18
CA ILE A 148 10.91 4.57 20.77
C ILE A 148 10.40 3.71 21.93
N ALA A 149 10.35 2.38 21.76
CA ALA A 149 9.91 1.45 22.80
C ALA A 149 10.84 1.52 24.03
N ARG A 150 12.16 1.58 23.81
CA ARG A 150 13.15 1.73 24.89
C ARG A 150 12.99 3.06 25.63
N ALA A 151 12.68 4.15 24.92
CA ALA A 151 12.38 5.45 25.54
C ALA A 151 11.10 5.41 26.38
N ASN A 152 10.12 4.56 26.02
CA ASN A 152 8.87 4.35 26.76
C ASN A 152 8.95 3.21 27.79
N GLY A 153 10.14 2.65 28.03
CA GLY A 153 10.37 1.68 29.12
C GLY A 153 9.99 0.22 28.82
N PHE A 154 9.67 -0.15 27.57
CA PHE A 154 9.37 -1.54 27.20
C PHE A 154 10.23 -2.05 26.03
N SER A 155 10.45 -3.36 25.99
CA SER A 155 11.31 -3.96 24.96
C SER A 155 10.50 -4.32 23.71
N ILE A 156 10.92 -3.82 22.55
CA ILE A 156 10.31 -4.13 21.25
C ILE A 156 10.26 -5.63 20.95
N PHE A 157 11.27 -6.39 21.35
CA PHE A 157 11.30 -7.84 21.12
C PHE A 157 10.21 -8.59 21.90
N LYS A 158 9.90 -8.16 23.13
CA LYS A 158 8.76 -8.73 23.88
C LYS A 158 7.44 -8.34 23.22
N PHE A 159 7.32 -7.11 22.73
CA PHE A 159 6.14 -6.65 22.02
C PHE A 159 5.92 -7.45 20.72
N VAL A 160 6.96 -7.62 19.89
CA VAL A 160 6.88 -8.45 18.67
C VAL A 160 6.53 -9.90 18.99
N ASN A 161 7.10 -10.48 20.05
CA ASN A 161 6.75 -11.83 20.48
C ASN A 161 5.30 -11.93 21.02
N TYR A 162 4.80 -10.85 21.63
CA TYR A 162 3.43 -10.74 22.09
C TYR A 162 2.43 -10.72 20.93
N ILE A 163 2.72 -9.96 19.87
CA ILE A 163 1.85 -9.82 18.69
C ILE A 163 2.19 -10.78 17.54
N LYS A 164 2.99 -11.82 17.79
CA LYS A 164 3.50 -12.70 16.72
C LYS A 164 2.39 -13.42 15.94
N GLU A 165 1.32 -13.80 16.63
CA GLU A 165 0.19 -14.51 16.02
C GLU A 165 -0.56 -13.60 15.06
N GLU A 166 -0.74 -12.35 15.46
CA GLU A 166 -1.36 -11.29 14.68
C GLU A 166 -0.50 -10.94 13.47
N LEU A 167 0.82 -10.79 13.65
CA LEU A 167 1.76 -10.58 12.54
C LEU A 167 1.73 -11.74 11.54
N LEU A 168 1.67 -12.98 12.02
CA LEU A 168 1.55 -14.16 11.16
C LEU A 168 0.21 -14.21 10.41
N ILE A 169 -0.89 -13.78 11.05
CA ILE A 169 -2.20 -13.69 10.41
C ILE A 169 -2.21 -12.59 9.35
N VAL A 170 -1.68 -11.40 9.64
CA VAL A 170 -1.56 -10.32 8.63
C VAL A 170 -0.68 -10.76 7.48
N LEU A 171 0.43 -11.45 7.74
CA LEU A 171 1.33 -11.95 6.70
C LEU A 171 0.66 -13.04 5.84
N GLY A 172 -0.14 -13.92 6.45
CA GLY A 172 -0.86 -14.98 5.74
C GLY A 172 -2.10 -14.50 5.00
N THR A 173 -2.76 -13.45 5.47
CA THR A 173 -4.00 -12.91 4.89
C THR A 173 -3.76 -11.68 4.01
N SER A 174 -2.56 -11.09 4.06
CA SER A 174 -2.20 -9.81 3.43
C SER A 174 -3.17 -8.66 3.75
N SER A 175 -3.92 -8.76 4.85
CA SER A 175 -4.87 -7.74 5.29
C SER A 175 -4.58 -7.37 6.75
N SER A 176 -4.46 -6.08 7.01
CA SER A 176 -4.29 -5.55 8.37
C SER A 176 -5.59 -5.55 9.18
N GLU A 177 -6.75 -5.68 8.52
CA GLU A 177 -8.07 -5.67 9.15
C GLU A 177 -8.36 -6.98 9.90
N SER A 178 -7.82 -8.09 9.41
CA SER A 178 -8.03 -9.42 9.99
C SER A 178 -7.39 -9.60 11.38
N ALA A 179 -6.40 -8.78 11.72
CA ALA A 179 -5.70 -8.83 13.00
C ALA A 179 -6.22 -7.81 14.03
N LEU A 180 -6.96 -6.79 13.62
CA LEU A 180 -7.44 -5.71 14.49
C LEU A 180 -8.29 -6.21 15.69
N PRO A 181 -9.28 -7.11 15.51
CA PRO A 181 -10.07 -7.61 16.62
C PRO A 181 -9.24 -8.34 17.68
N ARG A 182 -8.29 -9.19 17.25
CA ARG A 182 -7.43 -9.96 18.17
C ARG A 182 -6.41 -9.08 18.88
N MET A 183 -5.97 -7.98 18.24
CA MET A 183 -5.12 -6.99 18.91
C MET A 183 -5.86 -6.25 20.02
N LEU A 184 -7.15 -5.94 19.84
CA LEU A 184 -7.98 -5.27 20.85
C LEU A 184 -8.26 -6.17 22.06
N ASP A 185 -8.52 -7.47 21.85
CA ASP A 185 -8.73 -8.41 22.96
C ASP A 185 -7.46 -8.66 23.80
N LYS A 186 -6.28 -8.38 23.24
CA LYS A 186 -4.98 -8.51 23.93
C LYS A 186 -4.57 -7.24 24.68
N MET A 187 -5.26 -6.12 24.50
CA MET A 187 -4.93 -4.83 25.14
C MET A 187 -5.78 -4.59 26.38
#